data_AF-A0A4C1ZZ77-F1
#
_entry.id   AF-A0A4C1ZZ77-F1
#
_cell.length_a   1.000
_cell.length_b   1.000
_cell.length_c   1.000
_cell.angle_alpha   90.00
_cell.angle_beta   90.00
_cell.angle_gamma   90.00
#
_symmetry.space_group_name_H-M   'P 1'
#
loop_
_entity.id
_entity.type
_entity.pdbx_description
1 polymer ?
#
loop_
_entity_poly.entity_id
_entity_poly.type
_entity_poly.pdbx_seq_one_letter_code
_entity_poly.pdbx_strand_id
1 'polypeptide(L)'
;MYMLQCKRCQRFGYSKNQCCRPFRCVKCGNDHSTTSCVKHPETEATCANCQGKYPASYKGCIKYMQYKEKIFKTEPKSRQTKQQLHKATQQQQSINENAKPTPRPSTTYSDILKNRQNNFKKQPINAIIAEQAHRITSQAYWIQCSTSSKQS
;
A
#
# COMPACT_ATOMS: atom_id res chain seq x y z
N MET A 1 -4.96 -5.76 -11.90
CA MET A 1 -4.78 -4.91 -10.69
C MET A 1 -6.08 -4.90 -9.91
N TYR A 2 -6.11 -5.47 -8.71
CA TYR A 2 -7.30 -5.51 -7.85
C TYR A 2 -7.33 -4.29 -6.94
N MET A 3 -8.46 -3.57 -6.91
CA MET A 3 -8.61 -2.39 -6.06
C MET A 3 -9.07 -2.79 -4.67
N LEU A 4 -8.27 -2.44 -3.68
CA LEU A 4 -8.54 -2.74 -2.28
C LEU A 4 -9.74 -1.92 -1.80
N GLN A 5 -10.77 -2.61 -1.29
CA GLN A 5 -11.93 -1.98 -0.70
C GLN A 5 -11.96 -2.25 0.80
N CYS A 6 -12.02 -1.19 1.59
CA CYS A 6 -12.08 -1.27 3.04
C CYS A 6 -13.42 -1.88 3.48
N LYS A 7 -13.40 -3.03 4.17
CA LYS A 7 -14.63 -3.69 4.65
C LYS A 7 -15.32 -2.95 5.80
N ARG A 8 -14.62 -2.01 6.46
CA ARG A 8 -15.17 -1.16 7.53
C ARG A 8 -15.98 -0.03 6.93
N CYS A 9 -15.40 0.83 6.09
CA CYS A 9 -16.08 2.03 5.57
C CYS A 9 -16.45 2.00 4.07
N GLN A 10 -16.24 0.87 3.39
CA GLN A 10 -16.52 0.64 1.95
C GLN A 10 -15.75 1.49 0.93
N ARG A 11 -14.90 2.43 1.37
CA ARG A 11 -14.02 3.25 0.50
C ARG A 11 -12.88 2.42 -0.09
N PHE A 12 -12.26 2.96 -1.13
CA PHE A 12 -11.19 2.31 -1.87
C PHE A 12 -9.79 2.81 -1.45
N GLY A 13 -8.79 1.94 -1.56
CA GLY A 13 -7.36 2.26 -1.43
C GLY A 13 -6.68 1.80 -0.14
N TYR A 14 -7.42 1.24 0.82
CA TYR A 14 -6.85 0.77 2.09
C TYR A 14 -7.64 -0.40 2.68
N SER A 15 -7.00 -1.16 3.57
CA SER A 15 -7.61 -2.32 4.21
C SER A 15 -8.48 -1.91 5.41
N LYS A 16 -9.22 -2.86 5.99
CA LYS A 16 -9.98 -2.61 7.23
C LYS A 16 -9.06 -2.24 8.40
N ASN A 17 -7.84 -2.81 8.43
CA ASN A 17 -6.88 -2.61 9.51
C ASN A 17 -6.39 -1.16 9.51
N GLN A 18 -6.35 -0.51 8.35
CA GLN A 18 -5.96 0.89 8.14
C GLN A 18 -7.10 1.90 8.23
N CYS A 19 -8.26 1.48 8.72
CA CYS A 19 -9.45 2.29 8.70
C CYS A 19 -9.94 2.65 10.10
N CYS A 20 -10.00 3.96 10.34
CA CYS A 20 -10.51 4.57 11.57
C CYS A 20 -11.91 5.17 11.40
N ARG A 21 -12.48 5.08 10.19
CA ARG A 21 -13.82 5.59 9.88
C ARG A 21 -14.91 4.70 10.49
N PRO A 22 -16.12 5.24 10.74
CA PRO A 22 -17.26 4.43 11.15
C PRO A 22 -17.56 3.33 10.15
N PHE A 23 -18.27 2.30 10.61
CA PHE A 23 -18.71 1.23 9.74
C PHE A 23 -19.71 1.77 8.71
N ARG A 24 -19.66 1.22 7.50
CA ARG A 24 -20.63 1.44 6.45
C ARG A 24 -21.05 0.09 5.90
N CYS A 25 -22.34 -0.17 5.88
CA CYS A 25 -22.86 -1.43 5.40
C CYS A 25 -22.74 -1.53 3.87
N VAL A 26 -22.26 -2.67 3.37
CA VAL A 26 -22.15 -2.91 1.92
C VAL A 26 -23.51 -2.98 1.22
N LYS A 27 -24.56 -3.40 1.94
CA LYS A 27 -25.91 -3.63 1.41
C LYS A 27 -26.79 -2.39 1.41
N CYS A 28 -26.69 -1.53 2.43
CA CYS A 28 -27.57 -0.38 2.60
C CYS A 28 -26.87 0.97 2.78
N GLY A 29 -25.54 1.00 2.94
CA GLY A 29 -24.80 2.25 3.08
C GLY A 29 -24.93 2.96 4.44
N ASN A 30 -25.73 2.43 5.37
CA ASN A 30 -25.91 2.98 6.72
C ASN A 30 -24.72 2.68 7.65
N ASP A 31 -24.67 3.37 8.80
CA ASP A 31 -23.58 3.36 9.75
C ASP A 31 -23.57 2.11 10.67
N HIS A 32 -23.43 0.93 10.07
CA HIS A 32 -23.27 -0.35 10.77
C HIS A 32 -22.46 -1.36 9.95
N SER A 33 -22.02 -2.44 10.58
CA SER A 33 -21.26 -3.51 9.91
C SER A 33 -22.20 -4.39 9.07
N THR A 34 -21.71 -5.00 7.99
CA THR A 34 -22.56 -5.87 7.15
C THR A 34 -23.21 -7.03 7.93
N THR A 35 -22.58 -7.48 9.01
CA THR A 35 -23.07 -8.58 9.86
C THR A 35 -24.25 -8.19 10.74
N SER A 36 -24.36 -6.92 11.15
CA SER A 36 -25.52 -6.42 11.90
C SER A 36 -26.63 -5.84 11.01
N CYS A 37 -26.52 -6.04 9.70
CA CYS A 37 -27.49 -5.49 8.75
C CYS A 37 -28.78 -6.32 8.73
N VAL A 38 -29.90 -5.69 9.09
CA VAL A 38 -31.25 -6.29 9.09
C VAL A 38 -31.89 -6.28 7.69
N LYS A 39 -31.23 -5.68 6.69
CA LYS A 39 -31.77 -5.55 5.34
C LYS A 39 -31.87 -6.92 4.64
N HIS A 40 -33.07 -7.25 4.17
CA HIS A 40 -33.35 -8.50 3.47
C HIS A 40 -32.60 -8.56 2.12
N PRO A 41 -32.06 -9.72 1.69
CA PRO A 41 -31.34 -9.86 0.43
C PRO A 41 -32.12 -9.44 -0.82
N GLU A 42 -33.45 -9.55 -0.79
CA GLU A 42 -34.34 -9.21 -1.91
C GLU A 42 -34.61 -7.71 -2.06
N THR A 43 -34.28 -6.91 -1.03
CA THR A 43 -34.51 -5.46 -1.09
C THR A 43 -33.41 -4.76 -1.88
N GLU A 44 -33.78 -3.74 -2.66
CA GLU A 44 -32.83 -2.96 -3.48
C GLU A 44 -31.67 -2.43 -2.63
N ALA A 45 -30.44 -2.84 -2.91
CA ALA A 45 -29.25 -2.39 -2.18
C ALA A 45 -28.96 -0.89 -2.40
N THR A 46 -28.22 -0.27 -1.49
CA THR A 46 -27.82 1.14 -1.58
C THR A 46 -26.31 1.27 -1.42
N CYS A 47 -25.67 1.89 -2.39
CA CYS A 47 -24.22 1.98 -2.44
C CYS A 47 -23.70 3.01 -1.42
N ALA A 48 -22.86 2.59 -0.47
CA ALA A 48 -22.23 3.49 0.51
C ALA A 48 -21.37 4.61 -0.13
N ASN A 49 -20.90 4.42 -1.38
CA ASN A 49 -19.97 5.36 -2.03
C ASN A 49 -20.68 6.36 -2.96
N CYS A 50 -21.78 5.97 -3.61
CA CYS A 50 -22.45 6.78 -4.63
C CYS A 50 -23.98 6.80 -4.51
N GLN A 51 -24.54 6.13 -3.50
CA GLN A 51 -25.98 6.06 -3.22
C GLN A 51 -26.84 5.39 -4.31
N GLY A 52 -26.23 4.82 -5.36
CA GLY A 52 -26.94 4.04 -6.38
C GLY A 52 -27.57 2.74 -5.86
N LYS A 53 -28.53 2.20 -6.63
CA LYS A 53 -29.35 1.01 -6.31
C LYS A 53 -28.59 -0.33 -6.48
N TYR A 54 -27.41 -0.41 -5.90
CA TYR A 54 -26.55 -1.59 -5.95
C TYR A 54 -25.62 -1.60 -4.71
N PRO A 55 -25.09 -2.78 -4.31
CA PRO A 55 -24.21 -2.85 -3.16
C PRO A 55 -22.91 -2.07 -3.39
N ALA A 56 -22.25 -1.65 -2.31
CA ALA A 56 -20.98 -0.92 -2.41
C ALA A 56 -19.84 -1.74 -3.03
N SER A 57 -19.99 -3.07 -3.15
CA SER A 57 -19.07 -3.98 -3.83
C SER A 57 -19.20 -4.00 -5.35
N TYR A 58 -20.26 -3.41 -5.91
CA TYR A 58 -20.54 -3.42 -7.34
C TYR A 58 -19.43 -2.72 -8.15
N LYS A 59 -18.88 -3.43 -9.13
CA LYS A 59 -17.75 -2.94 -9.94
C LYS A 59 -18.16 -1.94 -11.01
N GLY A 60 -19.44 -1.83 -11.36
CA GLY A 60 -19.95 -0.78 -12.25
C GLY A 60 -20.19 0.57 -11.56
N CYS A 61 -19.88 0.70 -10.27
CA CYS A 61 -20.06 1.95 -9.55
C CYS A 61 -19.18 3.09 -10.12
N ILE A 62 -19.76 4.26 -10.34
CA ILE A 62 -19.04 5.45 -10.87
C ILE A 62 -17.83 5.79 -10.00
N LYS A 63 -17.97 5.75 -8.66
CA LYS A 63 -16.85 6.01 -7.74
C LYS A 63 -15.76 4.96 -7.83
N TYR A 64 -16.11 3.70 -8.10
CA TYR A 64 -15.14 2.64 -8.33
C TYR A 64 -14.37 2.90 -9.63
N MET A 65 -15.05 3.25 -10.72
CA MET A 65 -14.39 3.54 -12.00
C MET A 65 -13.49 4.77 -11.93
N GLN A 66 -13.95 5.85 -11.29
CA GLN A 66 -13.13 7.04 -11.06
C GLN A 66 -11.87 6.73 -10.25
N TYR A 67 -11.97 5.92 -9.19
CA TYR A 67 -10.82 5.50 -8.41
C TYR A 67 -9.89 4.60 -9.24
N LYS A 68 -10.46 3.70 -10.03
CA LYS A 68 -9.74 2.83 -10.97
C LYS A 68 -8.87 3.62 -11.92
N GLU A 69 -9.47 4.55 -12.66
CA GLU A 69 -8.77 5.40 -13.62
C GLU A 69 -7.65 6.23 -12.98
N LYS A 70 -7.89 6.78 -11.78
CA LYS A 70 -6.87 7.58 -11.08
C LYS A 70 -5.60 6.78 -10.85
N ILE A 71 -5.71 5.55 -10.33
CA ILE A 71 -4.54 4.72 -10.08
C ILE A 71 -3.83 4.35 -11.39
N PHE A 72 -4.57 4.04 -12.46
CA PHE A 72 -3.96 3.74 -13.76
C PHE A 72 -3.20 4.93 -14.37
N LYS A 73 -3.66 6.16 -14.14
CA LYS A 73 -3.00 7.38 -14.63
C LYS A 73 -1.76 7.75 -13.81
N THR A 74 -1.71 7.39 -12.53
CA THR A 74 -0.60 7.72 -11.61
C THR A 74 0.52 6.68 -11.59
N GLU A 75 0.36 5.53 -12.26
CA GLU A 75 1.46 4.56 -12.41
C GLU A 75 2.61 5.22 -13.19
N PRO A 76 3.80 5.41 -12.59
CA PRO A 76 4.95 5.90 -13.34
C PRO A 76 5.27 4.88 -14.43
N LYS A 77 5.55 5.34 -15.66
CA LYS A 77 6.12 4.54 -16.77
C LYS A 77 7.52 3.98 -16.45
N SER A 78 7.85 3.65 -15.20
CA SER A 78 9.18 3.19 -14.77
C SER A 78 9.51 1.75 -15.16
N ARG A 79 8.65 1.06 -15.92
CA ARG A 79 8.96 -0.28 -16.44
C ARG A 79 10.08 -0.29 -17.49
N GLN A 80 10.48 0.86 -18.05
CA GLN A 80 11.61 0.89 -19.00
C GLN A 80 12.99 0.83 -18.33
N THR A 81 13.13 1.17 -17.05
CA THR A 81 14.46 1.23 -16.41
C THR A 81 14.98 -0.13 -15.95
N LYS A 82 14.12 -1.15 -15.79
CA LYS A 82 14.59 -2.52 -15.53
C LYS A 82 15.19 -3.20 -16.76
N GLN A 83 15.07 -2.61 -17.96
CA GLN A 83 15.67 -3.19 -19.18
C GLN A 83 17.14 -2.83 -19.43
N GLN A 84 17.70 -1.84 -18.71
CA GLN A 84 19.09 -1.45 -18.89
C GLN A 84 20.06 -2.07 -17.87
N LEU A 85 19.57 -2.67 -16.77
CA LEU A 85 20.46 -3.30 -15.78
C LEU A 85 21.01 -4.67 -16.23
N HIS A 86 20.39 -5.34 -17.20
CA HIS A 86 20.90 -6.62 -17.73
C HIS A 86 21.88 -6.50 -18.90
N LYS A 87 22.04 -5.31 -19.50
CA LYS A 87 23.08 -5.09 -20.53
C LYS A 87 24.45 -4.75 -19.97
N ALA A 88 24.55 -4.36 -18.69
CA ALA A 88 25.84 -4.08 -18.04
C ALA A 88 26.58 -5.35 -17.56
N THR A 89 25.98 -6.55 -17.67
CA THR A 89 26.60 -7.81 -17.23
C THR A 89 27.24 -8.61 -18.38
N GLN A 90 27.15 -8.17 -19.63
CA GLN A 90 27.64 -8.92 -20.80
C GLN A 90 28.89 -8.32 -21.50
N GLN A 91 29.70 -7.50 -20.83
CA GLN A 91 30.96 -6.98 -21.42
C GLN A 91 32.24 -7.41 -20.71
N GLN A 92 32.20 -8.47 -19.90
CA GLN A 92 33.43 -9.09 -19.36
C GLN A 92 33.41 -10.61 -19.54
N GLN A 93 33.27 -11.06 -20.78
CA GLN A 93 33.69 -12.42 -21.17
C GLN A 93 34.46 -12.34 -22.48
N SER A 94 35.76 -12.08 -22.37
CA SER A 94 36.74 -12.41 -23.40
C SER A 94 37.92 -13.13 -22.74
N ILE A 95 37.85 -14.47 -22.80
CA ILE A 95 38.92 -15.47 -23.01
C ILE A 95 40.27 -15.25 -22.29
N ASN A 96 40.62 -16.13 -21.34
CA ASN A 96 41.82 -16.99 -21.43
C ASN A 96 41.79 -18.13 -20.37
N GLU A 97 42.03 -19.35 -20.85
CA GLU A 97 42.20 -20.60 -20.12
C GLU A 97 43.57 -20.65 -19.41
N ASN A 98 43.65 -20.22 -18.15
CA ASN A 98 44.56 -20.74 -17.11
C ASN A 98 44.57 -19.80 -15.90
N ALA A 99 43.77 -20.08 -14.87
CA ALA A 99 44.07 -19.67 -13.49
C ALA A 99 43.04 -20.26 -12.50
N LYS A 100 43.59 -20.78 -11.40
CA LYS A 100 42.95 -21.33 -10.19
C LYS A 100 41.72 -20.53 -9.71
N PRO A 101 40.63 -21.19 -9.24
CA PRO A 101 39.46 -20.49 -8.73
C PRO A 101 39.77 -19.78 -7.40
N THR A 102 39.52 -18.47 -7.34
CA THR A 102 39.49 -17.69 -6.09
C THR A 102 38.05 -17.36 -5.69
N PRO A 103 37.73 -17.24 -4.39
CA PRO A 103 36.36 -17.18 -3.90
C PRO A 103 35.75 -15.78 -4.07
N ARG A 104 34.47 -15.73 -4.42
CA ARG A 104 33.64 -14.51 -4.38
C ARG A 104 33.69 -13.93 -2.95
N PRO A 105 33.81 -12.61 -2.76
CA PRO A 105 33.75 -12.04 -1.41
C PRO A 105 32.35 -12.29 -0.85
N SER A 106 32.26 -13.17 0.14
CA SER A 106 31.08 -13.31 0.98
C SER A 106 30.89 -11.96 1.67
N THR A 107 29.86 -11.21 1.27
CA THR A 107 29.45 -10.01 2.00
C THR A 107 29.13 -10.45 3.43
N THR A 108 30.00 -10.08 4.36
CA THR A 108 29.89 -10.53 5.74
C THR A 108 28.88 -9.63 6.46
N TYR A 109 28.28 -10.13 7.54
CA TYR A 109 27.36 -9.35 8.37
C TYR A 109 27.94 -7.99 8.78
N SER A 110 29.25 -7.93 9.03
CA SER A 110 30.02 -6.70 9.29
C SER A 110 30.01 -5.69 8.14
N ASP A 111 30.02 -6.15 6.88
CA ASP A 111 29.96 -5.28 5.70
C ASP A 111 28.57 -4.62 5.56
N ILE A 112 27.52 -5.38 5.88
CA ILE A 112 26.13 -4.89 5.88
C ILE A 112 25.93 -3.83 6.98
N LEU A 113 26.49 -4.07 8.18
CA LEU A 113 26.43 -3.10 9.29
C LEU A 113 27.17 -1.80 8.95
N LYS A 114 28.37 -1.88 8.37
CA LYS A 114 29.13 -0.70 7.94
C LYS A 114 28.39 0.09 6.88
N ASN A 115 27.75 -0.58 5.92
CA ASN A 115 26.98 0.09 4.87
C ASN A 115 25.75 0.82 5.44
N ARG A 116 25.04 0.23 6.42
CA ARG A 116 23.97 0.92 7.17
C ARG A 116 24.48 2.15 7.91
N GLN A 117 25.62 2.05 8.59
CA GLN A 117 26.22 3.17 9.33
C GLN A 117 26.65 4.31 8.38
N ASN A 118 27.22 3.96 7.24
CA ASN A 118 27.60 4.94 6.21
C ASN A 118 26.38 5.60 5.58
N ASN A 119 25.26 4.88 5.46
CA ASN A 119 24.01 5.46 4.97
C ASN A 119 23.42 6.44 6.00
N PHE A 120 23.44 6.09 7.30
CA PHE A 120 22.97 6.96 8.39
C PHE A 120 23.77 8.27 8.47
N LYS A 121 25.09 8.21 8.25
CA LYS A 121 25.98 9.39 8.25
C LYS A 121 25.81 10.32 7.04
N LYS A 122 25.11 9.90 5.99
CA LYS A 122 24.92 10.66 4.74
C LYS A 122 23.55 11.34 4.62
N GLN A 123 22.61 11.06 5.53
CA GLN A 123 21.28 11.66 5.49
C GLN A 123 21.31 13.05 6.16
N PRO A 124 20.79 14.10 5.52
CA PRO A 124 20.70 15.41 6.15
C PRO A 124 19.75 15.34 7.36
N ILE A 125 20.15 15.95 8.48
CA ILE A 125 19.41 15.93 9.77
C ILE A 125 17.93 16.32 9.59
N ASN A 126 17.65 17.27 8.68
CA ASN A 126 16.28 17.70 8.37
C ASN A 126 15.41 16.58 7.76
N ALA A 127 15.99 15.66 6.98
CA ALA A 127 15.27 14.51 6.44
C ALA A 127 14.95 13.47 7.53
N ILE A 128 15.87 13.27 8.48
CA ILE A 128 15.67 12.36 9.62
C ILE A 128 14.55 12.89 10.53
N ILE A 129 14.56 14.20 10.82
CA ILE A 129 13.51 14.86 11.63
C ILE A 129 12.15 14.77 10.95
N ALA A 130 12.08 15.02 9.63
CA ALA A 130 10.84 14.91 8.87
C ALA A 130 10.27 13.47 8.88
N GLU A 131 11.13 12.46 8.73
CA GLU A 131 10.71 11.06 8.75
C GLU A 131 10.27 10.59 10.15
N GLN A 132 10.94 11.05 11.21
CA GLN A 132 10.51 10.81 12.59
C GLN A 132 9.17 11.50 12.90
N ALA A 133 8.97 12.74 12.46
CA ALA A 133 7.71 13.46 12.62
C ALA A 133 6.54 12.77 11.90
N HIS A 134 6.75 12.24 10.69
CA HIS A 134 5.73 11.47 9.98
C HIS A 134 5.37 10.16 10.69
N ARG A 135 6.34 9.50 11.33
CA ARG A 135 6.10 8.27 12.12
C ARG A 135 5.34 8.58 13.42
N ILE A 136 5.67 9.66 14.11
CA ILE A 136 5.00 10.09 15.34
C ILE A 136 3.54 10.50 15.06
N THR A 137 3.31 11.31 14.01
CA THR A 137 1.96 11.71 13.60
C THR A 137 1.11 10.51 13.18
N SER A 138 1.70 9.56 12.45
CA SER A 138 1.04 8.29 12.12
C SER A 138 0.68 7.51 13.39
N GLN A 139 1.60 7.38 14.34
CA GLN A 139 1.38 6.65 15.60
C GLN A 139 0.31 7.32 16.47
N ALA A 140 0.29 8.64 16.56
CA ALA A 140 -0.76 9.40 17.26
C ALA A 140 -2.14 9.19 16.63
N TYR A 141 -2.24 9.22 15.29
CA TYR A 141 -3.48 8.92 14.57
C TYR A 141 -4.00 7.50 14.87
N TRP A 142 -3.11 6.51 14.96
CA TRP A 142 -3.47 5.14 15.34
C TRP A 142 -3.92 4.98 16.80
N ILE A 143 -3.34 5.77 17.71
CA ILE A 143 -3.79 5.82 19.11
C ILE A 143 -5.19 6.42 19.20
N GLN A 144 -5.44 7.56 18.54
CA GLN A 144 -6.77 8.17 18.47
C GLN A 144 -7.83 7.26 17.82
N CYS A 145 -7.41 6.47 16.83
CA CYS A 145 -8.25 5.49 16.15
C CYS A 145 -8.71 4.36 17.08
N SER A 146 -7.84 3.91 17.99
CA SER A 146 -8.15 2.81 18.91
C SER A 146 -9.01 3.25 20.10
N THR A 147 -8.89 4.51 20.55
CA THR A 147 -9.77 5.06 21.60
C THR A 147 -11.18 5.33 21.10
N SER A 148 -11.34 5.85 19.86
CA SER A 148 -12.65 6.13 19.26
C SER A 148 -13.47 4.87 18.97
N SER A 149 -12.84 3.70 18.85
CA SER A 149 -13.55 2.43 18.66
C SER A 149 -14.17 1.84 19.92
N LYS A 150 -13.93 2.42 21.11
CA LYS A 150 -14.45 1.92 22.41
C LYS A 150 -15.69 2.67 22.91
N GLN A 151 -16.21 3.64 22.16
CA GLN A 151 -17.35 4.49 22.56
C GLN A 151 -18.62 4.27 21.71
N SER A 152 -18.78 3.11 21.05
CA SER A 152 -20.01 2.74 20.35
C SER A 152 -20.44 1.32 20.66
#